data_AF-A0A1I2YJ05-F1
#
_entry.id   AF-A0A1I2YJ05-F1
#
_cell.length_a   1.000
_cell.length_b   1.000
_cell.length_c   1.000
_cell.angle_alpha   90.00
_cell.angle_beta   90.00
_cell.angle_gamma   90.00
#
_symmetry.space_group_name_H-M   'P 1'
#
loop_
_entity.id
_entity.type
_entity.pdbx_description
1 polymer ?
#
loop_
_entity_poly.entity_id
_entity_poly.type
_entity_poly.pdbx_seq_one_letter_code
_entity_poly.pdbx_strand_id
1 'polypeptide(L)'
;MSGEDVSAGMKSHGRLSIRESRQPRDLLAEPQVRGAWTAQVITLFPEAFPGVLGLSLTGRALAEGLWNLRTTDLRPFGIGKHRNVDDTPAGGGAGMVIRPDVMDAALREAGPGLPVIYLSPRGKPFTQDRARQLANGPGMTLICGRFEGVDQRVLDAHDVEEISIGDYVLTGGELAAQVLIDATVRLIPRVLGNQESLAEESFSDGLLEHPQYTKPALWEGRAIPEVLLSGNHAAIAIWRRDMAERLTKERRPDLWRAYGETRMDPAKDRQLSGASDQSRNYREHQEEPKR
;
A
#
# COMPACT_ATOMS: atom_id res chain seq x y z
N MET A 1 -50.54 28.02 -3.79
CA MET A 1 -50.04 27.06 -2.78
C MET A 1 -49.69 25.81 -3.56
N SER A 2 -48.49 25.29 -3.69
CA SER A 2 -47.13 25.45 -3.13
C SER A 2 -46.32 24.53 -4.06
N GLY A 3 -45.22 24.91 -4.72
CA GLY A 3 -44.01 25.45 -4.12
C GLY A 3 -43.16 24.31 -3.56
N GLU A 4 -42.47 23.55 -4.40
CA GLU A 4 -41.29 22.76 -4.00
C GLU A 4 -40.20 22.93 -5.06
N ASP A 5 -39.36 23.91 -4.79
CA ASP A 5 -38.12 24.23 -5.48
C ASP A 5 -37.03 23.30 -4.90
N VAL A 6 -36.64 22.27 -5.65
CA VAL A 6 -35.58 21.35 -5.22
C VAL A 6 -34.25 22.06 -5.43
N SER A 7 -33.76 22.71 -4.37
CA SER A 7 -32.43 23.28 -4.35
C SER A 7 -31.40 22.15 -4.50
N ALA A 8 -30.87 21.97 -5.70
CA ALA A 8 -29.66 21.20 -5.92
C ALA A 8 -28.54 21.89 -5.14
N GLY A 9 -28.20 21.34 -3.98
CA GLY A 9 -27.11 21.85 -3.15
C GLY A 9 -25.82 21.89 -3.97
N MET A 10 -25.32 23.10 -4.23
CA MET A 10 -23.96 23.29 -4.75
C MET A 10 -23.00 22.59 -3.80
N LYS A 11 -22.46 21.44 -4.21
CA LYS A 11 -21.31 20.83 -3.55
C LYS A 11 -20.21 21.87 -3.62
N SER A 12 -19.85 22.48 -2.49
CA SER A 12 -18.71 23.39 -2.45
C SER A 12 -17.46 22.53 -2.70
N HIS A 13 -16.99 22.49 -3.93
CA HIS A 13 -15.66 21.95 -4.22
C HIS A 13 -14.69 22.73 -3.34
N GLY A 14 -13.92 22.01 -2.51
CA GLY A 14 -12.99 22.63 -1.55
C GLY A 14 -12.09 23.65 -2.24
N ARG A 15 -11.58 24.64 -1.50
CA ARG A 15 -10.69 25.66 -2.08
C ARG A 15 -9.52 24.97 -2.77
N LEU A 16 -9.39 25.19 -4.08
CA LEU A 16 -8.25 24.69 -4.85
C LEU A 16 -6.96 25.32 -4.31
N SER A 17 -5.90 24.52 -4.27
CA SER A 17 -4.56 24.98 -3.94
C SER A 17 -3.94 25.72 -5.13
N ILE A 18 -3.26 26.82 -4.82
CA ILE A 18 -2.48 27.61 -5.76
C ILE A 18 -1.04 27.60 -5.23
N ARG A 19 -0.11 27.17 -6.08
CA ARG A 19 1.33 27.24 -5.83
C ARG A 19 1.95 27.92 -7.05
N GLU A 20 2.92 28.79 -6.82
CA GLU A 20 3.72 29.34 -7.90
C GLU A 20 4.52 28.21 -8.55
N SER A 21 4.43 28.10 -9.86
CA SER A 21 5.07 27.10 -10.69
C SER A 21 5.74 27.81 -11.85
N ARG A 22 6.97 27.42 -12.19
CA ARG A 22 7.66 27.94 -13.38
C ARG A 22 7.13 27.35 -14.69
N GLN A 23 6.29 26.32 -14.63
CA GLN A 23 5.62 25.71 -15.78
C GLN A 23 4.12 26.07 -15.81
N PRO A 24 3.53 26.35 -16.99
CA PRO A 24 2.09 26.56 -17.14
C PRO A 24 1.30 25.35 -16.63
N ARG A 25 0.18 25.59 -15.93
CA ARG A 25 -0.70 24.52 -15.45
C ARG A 25 -1.36 23.83 -16.65
N ASP A 26 -1.37 22.51 -16.64
CA ASP A 26 -2.25 21.74 -17.52
C ASP A 26 -3.71 21.95 -17.07
N LEU A 27 -4.55 22.42 -17.99
CA LEU A 27 -5.97 22.68 -17.75
C LEU A 27 -6.77 21.38 -17.57
N LEU A 28 -6.21 20.23 -17.96
CA LEU A 28 -6.80 18.90 -17.78
C LEU A 28 -6.28 18.18 -16.51
N ALA A 29 -5.39 18.82 -15.73
CA ALA A 29 -4.86 18.20 -14.51
C ALA A 29 -5.90 18.10 -13.40
N GLU A 30 -5.82 17.02 -12.63
CA GLU A 30 -6.73 16.76 -11.50
C GLU A 30 -6.70 17.91 -10.47
N PRO A 31 -7.88 18.32 -9.94
CA PRO A 31 -8.00 19.45 -9.06
C PRO A 31 -7.28 19.21 -7.73
N GLN A 32 -6.27 20.04 -7.45
CA GLN A 32 -5.48 19.96 -6.22
C GLN A 32 -6.22 20.64 -5.07
N VAL A 33 -6.81 19.89 -4.14
CA VAL A 33 -7.62 20.43 -3.03
C VAL A 33 -6.73 20.83 -1.85
N ARG A 34 -6.92 22.06 -1.34
CA ARG A 34 -6.17 22.55 -0.18
C ARG A 34 -6.51 21.73 1.06
N GLY A 35 -5.48 21.23 1.75
CA GLY A 35 -5.63 20.46 2.99
C GLY A 35 -5.98 18.98 2.79
N ALA A 36 -6.16 18.53 1.54
CA ALA A 36 -6.25 17.10 1.26
C ALA A 36 -4.88 16.43 1.41
N TRP A 37 -4.89 15.16 1.82
CA TRP A 37 -3.69 14.34 1.95
C TRP A 37 -2.92 14.33 0.63
N THR A 38 -1.60 14.54 0.64
CA THR A 38 -0.84 14.75 -0.60
C THR A 38 0.31 13.74 -0.76
N ALA A 39 0.32 12.99 -1.86
CA ALA A 39 1.50 12.28 -2.33
C ALA A 39 2.29 13.15 -3.31
N GLN A 40 3.53 13.47 -2.96
CA GLN A 40 4.48 14.16 -3.83
C GLN A 40 5.54 13.15 -4.29
N VAL A 41 5.67 12.92 -5.58
CA VAL A 41 6.59 11.91 -6.12
C VAL A 41 7.71 12.59 -6.90
N ILE A 42 8.95 12.41 -6.48
CA ILE A 42 10.15 12.84 -7.22
C ILE A 42 10.63 11.66 -8.05
N THR A 43 10.61 11.80 -9.38
CA THR A 43 10.84 10.67 -10.30
C THR A 43 11.43 11.14 -11.63
N LEU A 44 12.07 10.21 -12.35
CA LEU A 44 12.48 10.41 -13.74
C LEU A 44 11.37 10.13 -14.76
N PHE A 45 10.25 9.56 -14.30
CA PHE A 45 9.11 9.14 -15.11
C PHE A 45 7.79 9.65 -14.50
N PRO A 46 7.54 10.97 -14.50
CA PRO A 46 6.29 11.55 -14.01
C PRO A 46 5.05 10.96 -14.70
N GLU A 47 5.16 10.55 -15.96
CA GLU A 47 4.10 9.91 -16.76
C GLU A 47 3.67 8.54 -16.24
N ALA A 48 4.44 7.91 -15.35
CA ALA A 48 4.05 6.68 -14.68
C ALA A 48 2.90 6.88 -13.67
N PHE A 49 2.54 8.14 -13.39
CA PHE A 49 1.53 8.54 -12.41
C PHE A 49 0.36 9.28 -13.10
N PRO A 50 -0.91 9.04 -12.69
CA PRO A 50 -1.30 8.22 -11.53
C PRO A 50 -1.21 6.71 -11.76
N GLY A 51 -1.03 6.26 -13.02
CA GLY A 51 -0.92 4.83 -13.31
C GLY A 51 -2.15 4.05 -12.82
N VAL A 52 -1.93 2.97 -12.07
CA VAL A 52 -3.03 2.19 -11.49
C VAL A 52 -3.81 2.95 -10.42
N LEU A 53 -3.20 3.97 -9.80
CA LEU A 53 -3.84 4.78 -8.76
C LEU A 53 -5.00 5.62 -9.31
N GLY A 54 -5.00 5.89 -10.63
CA GLY A 54 -6.07 6.60 -11.32
C GLY A 54 -7.31 5.74 -11.57
N LEU A 55 -7.28 4.46 -11.23
CA LEU A 55 -8.38 3.52 -11.46
C LEU A 55 -9.21 3.30 -10.17
N SER A 56 -10.40 2.72 -10.32
CA SER A 56 -11.23 2.23 -9.20
C SER A 56 -11.48 3.29 -8.10
N LEU A 57 -11.43 2.90 -6.82
CA LEU A 57 -11.73 3.74 -5.67
C LEU A 57 -10.67 4.83 -5.43
N THR A 58 -9.39 4.51 -5.62
CA THR A 58 -8.29 5.50 -5.46
C THR A 58 -8.39 6.61 -6.49
N GLY A 59 -8.71 6.27 -7.75
CA GLY A 59 -8.88 7.23 -8.83
C GLY A 59 -10.12 8.10 -8.64
N ARG A 60 -11.23 7.49 -8.20
CA ARG A 60 -12.44 8.24 -7.83
C ARG A 60 -12.16 9.21 -6.68
N ALA A 61 -11.47 8.75 -5.64
CA ALA A 61 -11.07 9.58 -4.51
C ALA A 61 -10.14 10.72 -4.93
N LEU A 62 -9.27 10.50 -5.92
CA LEU A 62 -8.42 11.54 -6.50
C LEU A 62 -9.27 12.59 -7.23
N ALA A 63 -10.20 12.17 -8.09
CA ALA A 63 -11.10 13.06 -8.83
C ALA A 63 -12.07 13.84 -7.91
N GLU A 64 -12.48 13.24 -6.80
CA GLU A 64 -13.30 13.89 -5.76
C GLU A 64 -12.47 14.81 -4.83
N GLY A 65 -11.14 14.83 -4.99
CA GLY A 65 -10.24 15.67 -4.21
C GLY A 65 -10.08 15.24 -2.76
N LEU A 66 -10.28 13.95 -2.46
CA LEU A 66 -10.02 13.37 -1.13
C LEU A 66 -8.52 13.24 -0.84
N TRP A 67 -7.71 13.14 -1.89
CA TRP A 67 -6.26 13.19 -1.83
C TRP A 67 -5.70 13.83 -3.09
N ASN A 68 -4.44 14.26 -3.04
CA ASN A 68 -3.72 14.89 -4.14
C ASN A 68 -2.54 14.02 -4.56
N LEU A 69 -2.30 13.94 -5.87
CA LEU A 69 -1.06 13.41 -6.43
C LEU A 69 -0.30 14.54 -7.13
N ARG A 70 1.00 14.62 -6.86
CA ARG A 70 1.93 15.55 -7.50
C ARG A 70 3.17 14.80 -7.94
N THR A 71 3.70 15.16 -9.10
CA THR A 71 4.97 14.65 -9.59
C THR A 71 5.95 15.79 -9.79
N THR A 72 7.21 15.52 -9.47
CA THR A 72 8.35 16.39 -9.74
C THR A 72 9.29 15.58 -10.63
N ASP A 73 9.38 15.98 -11.91
CA ASP A 73 10.37 15.45 -12.82
C ASP A 73 11.77 15.84 -12.32
N LEU A 74 12.66 14.86 -12.18
CA LEU A 74 14.04 15.08 -11.74
C LEU A 74 14.92 15.66 -12.87
N ARG A 75 14.58 15.41 -14.14
CA ARG A 75 15.39 15.82 -15.30
C ARG A 75 15.64 17.33 -15.41
N PRO A 76 14.68 18.23 -15.15
CA PRO A 76 14.92 19.68 -15.19
C PRO A 76 16.01 20.17 -14.23
N PHE A 77 16.32 19.42 -13.18
CA PHE A 77 17.38 19.76 -12.21
C PHE A 77 18.76 19.21 -12.61
N GLY A 78 18.84 18.41 -13.68
CA GLY A 78 20.08 17.82 -14.15
C GLY A 78 21.11 18.84 -14.63
N ILE A 79 22.38 18.45 -14.55
CA ILE A 79 23.52 19.34 -14.76
C ILE A 79 24.00 19.35 -16.21
N GLY A 80 24.38 20.53 -16.70
CA GLY A 80 24.96 20.74 -18.02
C GLY A 80 23.94 20.65 -19.16
N LYS A 81 24.45 20.67 -20.40
CA LYS A 81 23.63 20.70 -21.63
C LYS A 81 22.70 19.50 -21.76
N HIS A 82 23.11 18.34 -21.27
CA HIS A 82 22.37 17.08 -21.39
C HIS A 82 21.45 16.80 -20.18
N ARG A 83 21.42 17.69 -19.19
CA ARG A 83 20.64 17.53 -17.95
C ARG A 83 20.97 16.20 -17.25
N ASN A 84 22.25 15.94 -17.01
CA ASN A 84 22.68 14.72 -16.33
C ASN A 84 22.20 14.74 -14.87
N VAL A 85 21.42 13.74 -14.50
CA VAL A 85 20.85 13.58 -13.15
C VAL A 85 21.71 12.68 -12.25
N ASP A 86 22.60 11.93 -12.88
CA ASP A 86 23.43 10.88 -12.31
C ASP A 86 24.90 11.05 -12.70
N ASP A 87 25.78 10.38 -11.96
CA ASP A 87 27.21 10.30 -12.24
C ASP A 87 27.77 8.95 -11.79
N THR A 88 29.01 8.66 -12.18
CA THR A 88 29.72 7.43 -11.80
C THR A 88 29.92 7.34 -10.28
N PRO A 89 29.79 6.14 -9.68
CA PRO A 89 29.99 5.96 -8.25
C PRO A 89 31.46 6.19 -7.85
N ALA A 90 31.67 6.95 -6.77
CA ALA A 90 32.97 7.05 -6.13
C ALA A 90 33.38 5.68 -5.56
N GLY A 91 34.65 5.29 -5.75
CA GLY A 91 35.15 3.96 -5.37
C GLY A 91 35.02 2.90 -6.48
N GLY A 92 34.45 3.26 -7.63
CA GLY A 92 34.22 2.35 -8.75
C GLY A 92 32.94 1.53 -8.60
N GLY A 93 32.56 0.82 -9.66
CA GLY A 93 31.32 0.06 -9.73
C GLY A 93 30.74 0.08 -11.13
N ALA A 94 29.85 -0.87 -11.43
CA ALA A 94 29.00 -0.78 -12.60
C ALA A 94 27.81 0.13 -12.27
N GLY A 95 27.33 0.89 -13.26
CA GLY A 95 26.14 1.74 -13.10
C GLY A 95 26.43 3.20 -12.74
N MET A 96 25.37 3.89 -12.33
CA MET A 96 25.34 5.33 -12.07
C MET A 96 24.61 5.61 -10.75
N VAL A 97 24.90 6.73 -10.10
CA VAL A 97 24.27 7.17 -8.85
C VAL A 97 23.64 8.53 -9.07
N ILE A 98 22.38 8.70 -8.64
CA ILE A 98 21.69 9.99 -8.70
C ILE A 98 22.46 11.01 -7.84
N ARG A 99 22.79 12.15 -8.44
CA ARG A 99 23.64 13.15 -7.84
C ARG A 99 22.94 13.87 -6.67
N PRO A 100 23.68 14.24 -5.61
CA PRO A 100 23.09 14.90 -4.45
C PRO A 100 22.59 16.32 -4.77
N ASP A 101 23.28 17.08 -5.61
CA ASP A 101 22.90 18.45 -5.99
C ASP A 101 21.58 18.50 -6.79
N VAL A 102 21.37 17.52 -7.67
CA VAL A 102 20.15 17.35 -8.46
C VAL A 102 18.97 16.98 -7.56
N MET A 103 19.14 15.99 -6.68
CA MET A 103 18.08 15.55 -5.77
C MET A 103 17.74 16.62 -4.73
N ASP A 104 18.73 17.32 -4.18
CA ASP A 104 18.54 18.41 -3.23
C ASP A 104 17.72 19.55 -3.83
N ALA A 105 17.99 19.92 -5.10
CA ALA A 105 17.20 20.92 -5.81
C ALA A 105 15.74 20.47 -6.01
N ALA A 106 15.51 19.20 -6.36
CA ALA A 106 14.17 18.65 -6.53
C ALA A 106 13.38 18.59 -5.21
N LEU A 107 14.04 18.21 -4.10
CA LEU A 107 13.43 18.19 -2.76
C LEU A 107 13.04 19.60 -2.31
N ARG A 108 13.87 20.61 -2.59
CA ARG A 108 13.53 22.00 -2.30
C ARG A 108 12.33 22.50 -3.10
N GLU A 109 12.18 22.10 -4.36
CA GLU A 109 11.01 22.45 -5.20
C GLU A 109 9.73 21.76 -4.71
N ALA A 110 9.81 20.47 -4.35
CA ALA A 110 8.72 19.74 -3.71
C ALA A 110 8.22 20.46 -2.44
N GLY A 111 9.17 21.09 -1.74
CA GLY A 111 8.93 21.98 -0.62
C GLY A 111 8.75 21.25 0.70
N PRO A 112 8.87 21.99 1.83
CA PRO A 112 8.92 21.38 3.15
C PRO A 112 7.53 20.96 3.66
N GLY A 113 7.51 20.11 4.69
CA GLY A 113 6.32 19.84 5.51
C GLY A 113 5.68 18.47 5.34
N LEU A 114 6.21 17.63 4.44
CA LEU A 114 5.85 16.22 4.33
C LEU A 114 7.04 15.35 4.71
N PRO A 115 6.83 14.18 5.35
CA PRO A 115 7.91 13.21 5.54
C PRO A 115 8.47 12.78 4.17
N VAL A 116 9.81 12.73 4.07
CA VAL A 116 10.50 12.32 2.84
C VAL A 116 10.92 10.86 2.98
N ILE A 117 10.51 10.05 2.01
CA ILE A 117 10.72 8.60 1.98
C ILE A 117 11.46 8.23 0.71
N TYR A 118 12.59 7.54 0.84
CA TYR A 118 13.29 6.91 -0.27
C TYR A 118 12.91 5.44 -0.39
N LEU A 119 12.46 5.06 -1.58
CA LEU A 119 12.06 3.70 -1.92
C LEU A 119 13.28 2.87 -2.30
N SER A 120 13.73 2.06 -1.35
CA SER A 120 15.04 1.42 -1.38
C SER A 120 14.93 0.02 -0.76
N PRO A 121 15.51 -1.03 -1.38
CA PRO A 121 15.55 -2.36 -0.78
C PRO A 121 16.37 -2.41 0.53
N ARG A 122 17.19 -1.38 0.82
CA ARG A 122 17.90 -1.21 2.09
C ARG A 122 17.01 -0.71 3.23
N GLY A 123 15.83 -0.20 2.88
CA GLY A 123 14.89 0.40 3.82
C GLY A 123 14.21 -0.61 4.73
N LYS A 124 13.54 -0.10 5.76
CA LYS A 124 12.69 -0.92 6.62
C LYS A 124 11.54 -1.50 5.79
N PRO A 125 11.14 -2.77 5.98
CA PRO A 125 9.98 -3.32 5.30
C PRO A 125 8.73 -2.50 5.58
N PHE A 126 7.97 -2.18 4.53
CA PHE A 126 6.71 -1.48 4.63
C PHE A 126 5.66 -2.35 5.33
N THR A 127 4.96 -1.78 6.31
CA THR A 127 3.96 -2.48 7.11
C THR A 127 2.62 -1.76 7.09
N GLN A 128 1.55 -2.49 7.41
CA GLN A 128 0.21 -1.91 7.53
C GLN A 128 0.15 -0.81 8.61
N ASP A 129 0.93 -0.93 9.68
CA ASP A 129 1.03 0.11 10.70
C ASP A 129 1.68 1.38 10.17
N ARG A 130 2.72 1.27 9.34
CA ARG A 130 3.32 2.45 8.71
C ARG A 130 2.33 3.10 7.74
N ALA A 131 1.56 2.33 6.98
CA ALA A 131 0.49 2.85 6.12
C ALA A 131 -0.54 3.66 6.94
N ARG A 132 -0.99 3.14 8.09
CA ARG A 132 -1.91 3.86 9.01
C ARG A 132 -1.30 5.16 9.53
N GLN A 133 -0.04 5.15 9.94
CA GLN A 133 0.65 6.35 10.39
C GLN A 133 0.73 7.42 9.30
N LEU A 134 1.05 7.02 8.07
CA LEU A 134 1.12 7.92 6.92
C LEU A 134 -0.27 8.46 6.52
N ALA A 135 -1.32 7.64 6.60
CA ALA A 135 -2.69 8.04 6.30
C ALA A 135 -3.25 9.08 7.29
N ASN A 136 -2.82 9.00 8.55
CA ASN A 136 -3.17 9.98 9.59
C ASN A 136 -2.36 11.30 9.48
N GLY A 137 -1.34 11.34 8.63
CA GLY A 137 -0.54 12.54 8.37
C GLY A 137 -1.12 13.43 7.26
N PRO A 138 -0.42 14.51 6.90
CA PRO A 138 -0.82 15.41 5.80
C PRO A 138 -0.47 14.88 4.40
N GLY A 139 0.33 13.81 4.30
CA GLY A 139 0.90 13.36 3.03
C GLY A 139 2.27 12.73 3.19
N MET A 140 2.95 12.50 2.06
CA MET A 140 4.33 12.05 2.00
C MET A 140 5.02 12.55 0.71
N THR A 141 6.33 12.74 0.78
CA THR A 141 7.19 12.91 -0.39
C THR A 141 7.95 11.60 -0.64
N LEU A 142 7.86 11.07 -1.85
CA LEU A 142 8.45 9.80 -2.26
C LEU A 142 9.56 10.05 -3.28
N ILE A 143 10.75 9.56 -2.99
CA ILE A 143 11.89 9.54 -3.92
C ILE A 143 11.89 8.20 -4.65
N CYS A 144 11.64 8.24 -5.96
CA CYS A 144 11.77 7.09 -6.85
C CYS A 144 13.22 7.00 -7.35
N GLY A 145 14.03 6.16 -6.69
CA GLY A 145 15.39 5.88 -7.16
C GLY A 145 15.42 5.11 -8.49
N ARG A 146 16.54 5.24 -9.19
CA ARG A 146 16.94 4.51 -10.39
C ARG A 146 18.44 4.23 -10.32
N PHE A 147 18.94 3.48 -11.31
CA PHE A 147 20.35 3.13 -11.39
C PHE A 147 20.80 2.37 -10.12
N GLU A 148 21.97 2.65 -9.57
CA GLU A 148 22.45 2.06 -8.31
C GLU A 148 21.82 2.70 -7.06
N GLY A 149 21.15 3.86 -7.22
CA GLY A 149 20.45 4.55 -6.14
C GLY A 149 20.73 6.04 -6.08
N VAL A 150 20.53 6.61 -4.90
CA VAL A 150 20.71 8.04 -4.60
C VAL A 150 21.93 8.22 -3.70
N ASP A 151 22.71 9.27 -3.94
CA ASP A 151 23.87 9.62 -3.10
C ASP A 151 23.46 9.75 -1.62
N GLN A 152 24.18 9.04 -0.74
CA GLN A 152 23.83 8.98 0.69
C GLN A 152 23.80 10.36 1.36
N ARG A 153 24.64 11.31 0.90
CA ARG A 153 24.76 12.63 1.55
C ARG A 153 23.48 13.43 1.48
N VAL A 154 22.73 13.34 0.38
CA VAL A 154 21.44 14.05 0.27
C VAL A 154 20.35 13.36 1.08
N LEU A 155 20.41 12.03 1.22
CA LEU A 155 19.49 11.30 2.10
C LEU A 155 19.69 11.70 3.56
N ASP A 156 20.95 11.74 4.01
CA ASP A 156 21.32 12.13 5.36
C ASP A 156 20.96 13.61 5.64
N ALA A 157 21.20 14.51 4.67
CA ALA A 157 20.94 15.94 4.84
C ALA A 157 19.44 16.30 4.91
N HIS A 158 18.55 15.43 4.45
CA HIS A 158 17.10 15.63 4.45
C HIS A 158 16.35 14.69 5.41
N ASP A 159 17.08 14.00 6.31
CA ASP A 159 16.53 13.03 7.27
C ASP A 159 15.59 12.00 6.59
N VAL A 160 16.01 11.50 5.42
CA VAL A 160 15.16 10.66 4.57
C VAL A 160 14.95 9.28 5.18
N GLU A 161 13.69 8.87 5.31
CA GLU A 161 13.33 7.51 5.71
C GLU A 161 13.47 6.55 4.52
N GLU A 162 14.25 5.47 4.66
CA GLU A 162 14.28 4.41 3.65
C GLU A 162 13.20 3.35 3.93
N ILE A 163 12.36 3.06 2.93
CA ILE A 163 11.35 1.99 2.98
C ILE A 163 11.52 1.00 1.82
N SER A 164 11.49 -0.29 2.15
CA SER A 164 11.45 -1.41 1.21
C SER A 164 10.05 -1.99 1.12
N ILE A 165 9.62 -2.42 -0.07
CA ILE A 165 8.35 -3.16 -0.24
C ILE A 165 8.55 -4.68 -0.23
N GLY A 166 9.78 -5.16 -0.10
CA GLY A 166 10.09 -6.58 0.00
C GLY A 166 11.53 -6.92 -0.38
N ASP A 167 11.91 -8.17 -0.11
CA ASP A 167 13.29 -8.68 -0.31
C ASP A 167 13.53 -9.10 -1.76
N TYR A 168 13.40 -8.14 -2.67
CA TYR A 168 13.64 -8.29 -4.11
C TYR A 168 14.02 -6.95 -4.73
N VAL A 169 14.55 -6.98 -5.96
CA VAL A 169 15.03 -5.78 -6.66
C VAL A 169 14.09 -5.43 -7.81
N LEU A 170 13.76 -4.14 -7.93
CA LEU A 170 13.00 -3.56 -9.04
C LEU A 170 13.89 -2.66 -9.89
N THR A 171 13.42 -2.32 -11.09
CA THR A 171 14.14 -1.40 -11.99
C THR A 171 14.08 0.07 -11.55
N GLY A 172 13.25 0.39 -10.57
CA GLY A 172 13.05 1.73 -10.04
C GLY A 172 12.01 1.79 -8.94
N GLY A 173 11.93 2.94 -8.28
CA GLY A 173 11.02 3.17 -7.14
C GLY A 173 9.56 3.41 -7.51
N GLU A 174 9.19 3.60 -8.78
CA GLU A 174 7.85 4.06 -9.16
C GLU A 174 6.74 3.04 -8.85
N LEU A 175 7.02 1.74 -8.97
CA LEU A 175 6.08 0.69 -8.56
C LEU A 175 5.94 0.66 -7.04
N ALA A 176 7.04 0.79 -6.30
CA ALA A 176 7.01 0.88 -4.85
C ALA A 176 6.24 2.11 -4.36
N ALA A 177 6.36 3.24 -5.05
CA ALA A 177 5.62 4.45 -4.74
C ALA A 177 4.12 4.22 -4.90
N GLN A 178 3.71 3.57 -5.99
CA GLN A 178 2.31 3.22 -6.21
C GLN A 178 1.79 2.26 -5.13
N VAL A 179 2.57 1.27 -4.70
CA VAL A 179 2.21 0.38 -3.59
C VAL A 179 2.00 1.15 -2.29
N LEU A 180 2.93 2.02 -1.90
CA LEU A 180 2.80 2.82 -0.67
C LEU A 180 1.60 3.75 -0.72
N ILE A 181 1.39 4.43 -1.86
CA ILE A 181 0.26 5.34 -2.04
C ILE A 181 -1.06 4.57 -1.97
N ASP A 182 -1.21 3.46 -2.69
CA ASP A 182 -2.44 2.65 -2.69
C ASP A 182 -2.81 2.17 -1.26
N ALA A 183 -1.85 1.54 -0.59
CA ALA A 183 -2.03 1.01 0.77
C ALA A 183 -2.35 2.11 1.80
N THR A 184 -1.86 3.33 1.58
CA THR A 184 -2.09 4.48 2.47
C THR A 184 -3.42 5.19 2.16
N VAL A 185 -3.67 5.51 0.88
CA VAL A 185 -4.84 6.29 0.44
C VAL A 185 -6.14 5.56 0.77
N ARG A 186 -6.18 4.23 0.66
CA ARG A 186 -7.37 3.46 1.04
C ARG A 186 -7.77 3.61 2.52
N LEU A 187 -6.83 3.97 3.39
CA LEU A 187 -7.07 4.19 4.82
C LEU A 187 -7.58 5.59 5.13
N ILE A 188 -7.56 6.51 4.15
CA ILE A 188 -8.07 7.87 4.33
C ILE A 188 -9.60 7.82 4.45
N PRO A 189 -10.20 8.51 5.45
CA PRO A 189 -11.64 8.54 5.62
C PRO A 189 -12.37 8.96 4.34
N ARG A 190 -13.43 8.23 4.00
CA ARG A 190 -14.28 8.38 2.81
C ARG A 190 -13.70 7.86 1.49
N VAL A 191 -12.46 7.35 1.47
CA VAL A 191 -11.93 6.68 0.27
C VAL A 191 -12.59 5.31 0.09
N LEU A 192 -12.57 4.49 1.15
CA LEU A 192 -13.35 3.25 1.19
C LEU A 192 -14.76 3.53 1.70
N GLY A 193 -15.75 2.99 0.98
CA GLY A 193 -17.17 3.18 1.30
C GLY A 193 -17.61 2.51 2.61
N ASN A 194 -17.01 1.38 2.98
CA ASN A 194 -17.25 0.71 4.25
C ASN A 194 -15.95 0.69 5.08
N GLN A 195 -15.89 1.47 6.15
CA GLN A 195 -14.71 1.53 7.03
C GLN A 195 -14.67 0.33 7.99
N GLU A 196 -15.80 -0.32 8.27
CA GLU A 196 -15.83 -1.50 9.14
C GLU A 196 -15.10 -2.69 8.52
N SER A 197 -15.00 -2.76 7.19
CA SER A 197 -14.25 -3.84 6.53
C SER A 197 -12.75 -3.77 6.81
N LEU A 198 -12.20 -2.59 7.11
CA LEU A 198 -10.78 -2.42 7.44
C LEU A 198 -10.39 -3.15 8.74
N ALA A 199 -11.33 -3.31 9.67
CA ALA A 199 -11.06 -3.98 10.95
C ALA A 199 -10.87 -5.49 10.78
N GLU A 200 -11.52 -6.09 9.78
CA GLU A 200 -11.53 -7.54 9.55
C GLU A 200 -10.51 -8.00 8.50
N GLU A 201 -9.69 -7.07 7.97
CA GLU A 201 -8.66 -7.35 6.97
C GLU A 201 -7.41 -8.04 7.54
N SER A 202 -6.68 -8.71 6.65
CA SER A 202 -5.38 -9.30 6.99
C SER A 202 -4.45 -8.25 7.61
N PHE A 203 -3.71 -8.66 8.64
CA PHE A 203 -2.78 -7.84 9.42
C PHE A 203 -3.42 -6.77 10.33
N SER A 204 -4.76 -6.62 10.35
CA SER A 204 -5.41 -5.68 11.28
C SER A 204 -5.29 -6.10 12.75
N ASP A 205 -5.34 -7.41 13.01
CA ASP A 205 -5.14 -7.99 14.34
C ASP A 205 -3.91 -8.91 14.43
N GLY A 206 -2.97 -8.76 13.49
CA GLY A 206 -1.75 -9.59 13.40
C GLY A 206 -1.96 -10.98 12.80
N LEU A 207 -3.16 -11.28 12.30
CA LEU A 207 -3.50 -12.55 11.62
C LEU A 207 -3.81 -12.32 10.13
N LEU A 208 -3.74 -13.38 9.34
CA LEU A 208 -4.32 -13.44 8.00
C LEU A 208 -5.85 -13.56 8.07
N GLU A 209 -6.54 -13.14 7.02
CA GLU A 209 -7.98 -13.36 6.90
C GLU A 209 -8.36 -14.83 6.75
N HIS A 210 -9.60 -15.11 7.17
CA HIS A 210 -10.29 -16.36 6.90
C HIS A 210 -10.58 -16.53 5.40
N PRO A 211 -10.78 -17.77 4.91
CA PRO A 211 -11.12 -17.97 3.51
C PRO A 211 -12.52 -17.41 3.20
N GLN A 212 -12.61 -16.70 2.08
CA GLN A 212 -13.83 -16.08 1.61
C GLN A 212 -14.62 -17.04 0.70
N TYR A 213 -15.94 -17.02 0.82
CA TYR A 213 -16.85 -17.82 0.01
C TYR A 213 -17.98 -16.93 -0.53
N THR A 214 -18.43 -17.22 -1.74
CA THR A 214 -19.58 -16.56 -2.35
C THR A 214 -20.37 -17.57 -3.18
N LYS A 215 -21.53 -17.15 -3.69
CA LYS A 215 -22.36 -17.99 -4.55
C LYS A 215 -21.59 -18.44 -5.81
N PRO A 216 -21.87 -19.64 -6.35
CA PRO A 216 -22.92 -20.61 -5.94
C PRO A 216 -22.52 -21.45 -4.71
N ALA A 217 -23.52 -22.05 -4.04
CA ALA A 217 -23.30 -22.83 -2.82
C ALA A 217 -22.49 -24.13 -3.03
N LEU A 218 -22.54 -24.69 -4.24
CA LEU A 218 -21.78 -25.86 -4.66
C LEU A 218 -21.11 -25.54 -6.00
N TRP A 219 -19.79 -25.67 -6.06
CA TRP A 219 -19.01 -25.51 -7.28
C TRP A 219 -18.09 -26.71 -7.47
N GLU A 220 -18.28 -27.47 -8.55
CA GLU A 220 -17.51 -28.70 -8.84
C GLU A 220 -17.45 -29.69 -7.66
N GLY A 221 -18.57 -29.91 -6.97
CA GLY A 221 -18.64 -30.79 -5.80
C GLY A 221 -18.04 -30.21 -4.51
N ARG A 222 -17.60 -28.94 -4.52
CA ARG A 222 -17.04 -28.24 -3.35
C ARG A 222 -18.10 -27.30 -2.76
N ALA A 223 -18.58 -27.62 -1.57
CA ALA A 223 -19.62 -26.85 -0.89
C ALA A 223 -19.03 -25.69 -0.06
N ILE A 224 -19.81 -24.61 0.09
CA ILE A 224 -19.55 -23.60 1.12
C ILE A 224 -19.73 -24.26 2.51
N PRO A 225 -18.84 -24.01 3.50
CA PRO A 225 -19.01 -24.51 4.86
C PRO A 225 -20.40 -24.20 5.43
N GLU A 226 -21.09 -25.21 5.96
CA GLU A 226 -22.48 -25.09 6.41
C GLU A 226 -22.69 -23.99 7.47
N VAL A 227 -21.68 -23.78 8.34
CA VAL A 227 -21.70 -22.70 9.34
C VAL A 227 -21.88 -21.32 8.72
N LEU A 228 -21.32 -21.07 7.52
CA LEU A 228 -21.47 -19.80 6.80
C LEU A 228 -22.86 -19.62 6.19
N LEU A 229 -23.63 -20.71 6.05
CA LEU A 229 -25.00 -20.71 5.55
C LEU A 229 -26.04 -20.69 6.69
N SER A 230 -25.61 -20.82 7.94
CA SER A 230 -26.49 -21.01 9.11
C SER A 230 -27.23 -19.75 9.58
N GLY A 231 -26.77 -18.55 9.19
CA GLY A 231 -27.24 -17.27 9.74
C GLY A 231 -26.86 -17.02 11.21
N ASN A 232 -26.14 -17.94 11.86
CA ASN A 232 -25.68 -17.77 13.24
C ASN A 232 -24.39 -16.94 13.27
N HIS A 233 -24.53 -15.63 13.50
CA HIS A 233 -23.42 -14.68 13.52
C HIS A 233 -22.32 -15.05 14.53
N ALA A 234 -22.67 -15.58 15.70
CA ALA A 234 -21.68 -15.99 16.71
C ALA A 234 -20.87 -17.21 16.25
N ALA A 235 -21.53 -18.23 15.69
CA ALA A 235 -20.86 -19.40 15.15
C ALA A 235 -19.96 -19.05 13.94
N ILE A 236 -20.43 -18.14 13.09
CA ILE A 236 -19.65 -17.64 11.94
C ILE A 236 -18.41 -16.90 12.43
N ALA A 237 -18.53 -16.01 13.43
CA ALA A 237 -17.39 -15.26 13.96
C ALA A 237 -16.33 -16.19 14.59
N ILE A 238 -16.75 -17.22 15.35
CA ILE A 238 -15.85 -18.24 15.89
C ILE A 238 -15.12 -18.97 14.75
N TRP A 239 -15.87 -19.47 13.77
CA TRP A 239 -15.29 -20.19 12.64
C TRP A 239 -14.30 -19.31 11.84
N ARG A 240 -14.62 -18.03 11.62
CA ARG A 240 -13.72 -17.09 10.95
C ARG A 240 -12.42 -16.92 11.71
N ARG A 241 -12.49 -16.74 13.03
CA ARG A 241 -11.30 -16.62 13.88
C ARG A 241 -10.45 -17.89 13.84
N ASP A 242 -11.06 -19.06 14.03
CA ASP A 242 -10.34 -20.35 14.00
C ASP A 242 -9.62 -20.55 12.66
N MET A 243 -10.25 -20.18 11.55
CA MET A 243 -9.67 -20.28 10.22
C MET A 243 -8.54 -19.27 9.97
N ALA A 244 -8.69 -18.04 10.45
CA ALA A 244 -7.65 -17.02 10.41
C ALA A 244 -6.40 -17.47 11.19
N GLU A 245 -6.57 -17.97 12.41
CA GLU A 245 -5.48 -18.51 13.24
C GLU A 245 -4.78 -19.69 12.56
N ARG A 246 -5.56 -20.67 12.08
CA ARG A 246 -5.04 -21.85 11.37
C ARG A 246 -4.23 -21.45 10.13
N LEU A 247 -4.78 -20.58 9.28
CA LEU A 247 -4.10 -20.12 8.06
C LEU A 247 -2.84 -19.34 8.38
N THR A 248 -2.86 -18.51 9.42
CA THR A 248 -1.68 -17.75 9.85
C THR A 248 -0.58 -18.70 10.33
N LYS A 249 -0.92 -19.67 11.18
CA LYS A 249 0.02 -20.68 11.66
C LYS A 249 0.64 -21.49 10.52
N GLU A 250 -0.15 -21.85 9.51
CA GLU A 250 0.31 -22.62 8.34
C GLU A 250 1.17 -21.80 7.36
N ARG A 251 0.75 -20.58 7.04
CA ARG A 251 1.33 -19.81 5.91
C ARG A 251 2.30 -18.71 6.34
N ARG A 252 2.13 -18.17 7.55
CA ARG A 252 2.95 -17.10 8.12
C ARG A 252 3.33 -17.41 9.58
N PRO A 253 4.17 -18.44 9.81
CA PRO A 253 4.62 -18.81 11.16
C PRO A 253 5.37 -17.68 11.88
N ASP A 254 5.92 -16.72 11.14
CA ASP A 254 6.47 -15.46 11.66
C ASP A 254 5.39 -14.59 12.31
N LEU A 255 4.26 -14.36 11.63
CA LEU A 255 3.13 -13.61 12.18
C LEU A 255 2.48 -14.34 13.36
N TRP A 256 2.35 -15.67 13.27
CA TRP A 256 1.79 -16.48 14.36
C TRP A 256 2.60 -16.35 15.66
N ARG A 257 3.93 -16.39 15.58
CA ARG A 257 4.81 -16.19 16.74
C ARG A 257 4.64 -14.79 17.35
N ALA A 258 4.66 -13.75 16.51
CA ALA A 258 4.45 -12.38 16.97
C ALA A 258 3.06 -12.17 17.61
N TYR A 259 2.03 -12.79 17.06
CA TYR A 259 0.68 -12.81 17.62
C TYR A 259 0.64 -13.52 18.99
N GLY A 260 1.34 -14.65 19.12
CA GLY A 260 1.45 -15.40 20.37
C GLY A 260 2.13 -14.60 21.49
N GLU A 261 3.23 -13.92 21.19
CA GLU A 261 3.98 -13.10 22.15
C GLU A 261 3.17 -11.92 22.71
N THR A 262 2.21 -11.40 21.95
CA THR A 262 1.41 -10.23 22.32
C THR A 262 0.07 -10.57 22.96
N ARG A 263 -0.50 -11.76 22.71
CA ARG A 263 -1.88 -12.10 23.13
C ARG A 263 -2.10 -13.50 23.70
N MET A 264 -1.14 -14.42 23.63
CA MET A 264 -1.32 -15.79 24.13
C MET A 264 -0.63 -16.00 25.48
N ASP A 265 -1.32 -16.68 26.39
CA ASP A 265 -0.69 -17.27 27.57
C ASP A 265 0.24 -18.41 27.10
N PRO A 266 1.56 -18.34 27.37
CA PRO A 266 2.54 -19.34 26.93
C PRO A 266 2.23 -20.79 27.38
N ALA A 267 1.31 -20.99 28.33
CA ALA A 267 0.86 -22.31 28.75
C ALA A 267 0.02 -23.06 27.70
N LYS A 268 -0.67 -22.38 26.76
CA LYS A 268 -1.57 -23.01 25.78
C LYS A 268 -0.87 -23.60 24.54
N ASP A 269 0.34 -23.15 24.22
CA ASP A 269 1.06 -23.59 23.00
C ASP A 269 1.59 -25.04 23.10
N ARG A 270 1.82 -25.55 24.32
CA ARG A 270 2.33 -26.91 24.56
C ARG A 270 1.37 -28.05 24.20
N GLN A 271 0.07 -27.78 24.00
CA GLN A 271 -0.91 -28.85 23.81
C GLN A 271 -1.15 -29.25 22.35
N LEU A 272 -0.55 -28.56 21.36
CA LEU A 272 -0.79 -28.87 19.93
C LEU A 272 0.47 -29.18 19.12
N SER A 273 1.66 -29.19 19.75
CA SER A 273 2.90 -29.64 19.10
C SER A 273 3.06 -31.18 19.06
N GLY A 274 2.00 -31.93 19.38
CA GLY A 274 2.03 -33.39 19.58
C GLY A 274 1.13 -34.23 18.65
N ALA A 275 0.71 -33.72 17.48
CA ALA A 275 -0.10 -34.49 16.54
C ALA A 275 0.44 -34.40 15.11
N SER A 276 1.60 -35.02 14.89
CA SER A 276 2.06 -35.47 13.58
C SER A 276 1.72 -36.95 13.41
N ASP A 277 0.49 -37.28 12.99
CA ASP A 277 0.18 -38.56 12.31
C ASP A 277 -1.32 -38.67 11.94
N GLN A 278 -1.78 -37.98 10.88
CA GLN A 278 -3.05 -38.34 10.21
C GLN A 278 -3.00 -38.07 8.69
N SER A 279 -1.91 -38.50 8.03
CA SER A 279 -1.81 -38.53 6.56
C SER A 279 -1.66 -39.94 5.98
N ARG A 280 -2.07 -40.99 6.72
CA ARG A 280 -2.00 -42.40 6.25
C ARG A 280 -3.30 -43.10 5.89
N ASN A 281 -4.49 -42.52 6.11
CA ASN A 281 -5.76 -43.21 5.82
C ASN A 281 -6.61 -42.57 4.71
N TYR A 282 -6.01 -42.22 3.56
CA TYR A 282 -6.77 -41.79 2.37
C TYR A 282 -6.37 -42.49 1.06
N ARG A 283 -5.70 -43.65 1.15
CA ARG A 283 -5.42 -44.54 0.02
C ARG A 283 -5.76 -45.97 0.38
N GLU A 284 -7.04 -46.28 0.50
CA GLU A 284 -7.56 -47.65 0.41
C GLU A 284 -9.08 -47.57 0.30
N HIS A 285 -9.59 -47.26 -0.89
CA HIS A 285 -10.92 -47.67 -1.38
C HIS A 285 -10.99 -47.31 -2.88
N GLN A 286 -10.23 -48.07 -3.67
CA GLN A 286 -10.60 -48.38 -5.05
C GLN A 286 -10.60 -49.90 -5.16
N GLU A 287 -11.75 -50.51 -4.85
CA GLU A 287 -12.04 -51.85 -5.34
C GLU A 287 -12.85 -51.70 -6.64
N GLU A 288 -12.26 -52.16 -7.75
CA GLU A 288 -12.96 -52.43 -9.00
C GLU A 288 -13.95 -53.59 -8.81
N PRO A 289 -15.16 -53.56 -9.40
CA PRO A 289 -16.00 -54.74 -9.47
C PRO A 289 -15.56 -55.61 -10.65
N LYS A 290 -15.13 -56.84 -10.36
CA LYS A 290 -15.04 -57.92 -11.35
C LYS A 290 -16.39 -58.63 -11.51
N ARG A 291 -17.10 -58.34 -12.60
CA ARG A 291 -17.61 -59.28 -13.62
C ARG A 291 -18.67 -58.61 -14.49
#